data_AF-A0A9E3W4C9-F1
#
_entry.id   AF-A0A9E3W4C9-F1
#
_cell.length_a   1.000
_cell.length_b   1.000
_cell.length_c   1.000
_cell.angle_alpha   90.00
_cell.angle_beta   90.00
_cell.angle_gamma   90.00
#
_symmetry.space_group_name_H-M   'P 1'
#
loop_
_entity.id
_entity.type
_entity.pdbx_description
1 polymer ?
#
loop_
_entity_poly.entity_id
_entity_poly.type
_entity_poly.pdbx_seq_one_letter_code
_entity_poly.pdbx_strand_id
1 'polypeptide(L)'
;GIARGRNRLAGADSPSVAWSPAFLDGLVRSALLRYLAVAHYGRGRGAYADSEAPAFWKDQVARAFEERRPSFEALWENARQSGDAARAEDDLREMLAETARELLDRLYPRKGI
;
A
#
# COMPACT_ATOMS: atom_id res chain seq x y z
N GLY A 1 -6.67 -3.54 -19.88
CA GLY A 1 -6.20 -2.25 -20.43
C GLY A 1 -5.04 -1.76 -19.59
N ILE A 2 -3.83 -1.70 -20.16
CA ILE A 2 -2.63 -1.22 -19.49
C ILE A 2 -2.24 0.11 -20.16
N ALA A 3 -2.89 1.20 -19.76
CA ALA A 3 -2.62 2.52 -20.29
C ALA A 3 -1.78 3.33 -19.27
N ARG A 4 -0.47 3.34 -19.53
CA ARG A 4 0.52 4.40 -19.25
C ARG A 4 0.56 5.03 -17.85
N GLY A 5 1.52 4.56 -17.05
CA GLY A 5 2.07 5.27 -15.89
C GLY A 5 3.57 5.57 -16.05
N ARG A 6 4.00 6.10 -17.20
CA ARG A 6 5.39 6.55 -17.42
C ARG A 6 5.38 8.07 -17.65
N ASN A 7 5.74 8.84 -16.63
CA ASN A 7 6.04 10.26 -16.80
C ASN A 7 7.42 10.38 -17.42
N ARG A 8 7.51 10.94 -18.64
CA ARG A 8 8.79 11.38 -19.23
C ARG A 8 8.98 12.85 -18.88
N LEU A 9 9.99 13.17 -18.09
CA LEU A 9 10.46 14.54 -17.93
C LEU A 9 11.42 14.84 -19.09
N ALA A 10 11.07 15.81 -19.93
CA ALA A 10 11.95 16.30 -20.99
C ALA A 10 12.95 17.29 -20.37
N GLY A 11 14.26 17.06 -20.50
CA GLY A 11 15.25 18.11 -20.25
C GLY A 11 16.57 17.76 -19.55
N ALA A 12 17.00 16.50 -19.42
CA ALA A 12 18.36 16.18 -18.99
C ALA A 12 18.83 14.86 -19.60
N ASP A 13 20.14 14.74 -19.85
CA ASP A 13 20.87 13.71 -20.61
C ASP A 13 20.77 12.25 -20.12
N SER A 14 19.65 11.83 -19.52
CA SER A 14 19.33 10.43 -19.26
C SER A 14 17.81 10.26 -19.05
N PRO A 15 17.13 9.40 -19.81
CA PRO A 15 15.71 9.14 -19.60
C PRO A 15 15.50 8.42 -18.27
N SER A 16 15.06 9.14 -17.23
CA SER A 16 14.61 8.53 -15.98
C SER A 16 13.15 8.08 -16.10
N VAL A 17 12.87 6.85 -15.71
CA VAL A 17 11.50 6.32 -15.60
C VAL A 17 11.10 6.41 -14.14
N ALA A 18 10.16 7.29 -13.81
CA ALA A 18 9.54 7.37 -12.49
C ALA A 18 8.12 6.81 -12.52
N TRP A 19 7.74 6.09 -11.46
CA TRP A 19 6.36 5.65 -11.25
C TRP A 19 5.48 6.83 -10.83
N SER A 20 4.24 6.88 -11.29
CA SER A 20 3.30 7.91 -10.84
C SER A 20 2.82 7.65 -9.41
N PRO A 21 2.53 8.68 -8.60
CA PRO A 21 1.96 8.51 -7.27
C PRO A 21 0.71 7.63 -7.26
N ALA A 22 -0.20 7.84 -8.22
CA ALA A 22 -1.42 7.04 -8.35
C ALA A 22 -1.15 5.53 -8.56
N PHE A 23 -0.05 5.18 -9.24
CA PHE A 23 0.37 3.78 -9.39
C PHE A 23 0.90 3.22 -8.07
N LEU A 24 1.71 3.98 -7.34
CA LEU A 24 2.22 3.61 -6.02
C LEU A 24 1.08 3.44 -5.01
N ASP A 25 0.08 4.31 -5.03
CA ASP A 25 -1.14 4.18 -4.21
C ASP A 25 -1.88 2.87 -4.50
N GLY A 26 -1.98 2.49 -5.78
CA GLY A 26 -2.55 1.21 -6.20
C GLY A 26 -1.75 0.02 -5.70
N LEU A 27 -0.42 0.11 -5.70
CA LEU A 27 0.46 -0.91 -5.15
C LEU A 27 0.31 -1.05 -3.64
N VAL A 28 0.21 0.05 -2.90
CA VAL A 28 -0.03 0.05 -1.45
C VAL A 28 -1.32 -0.68 -1.12
N ARG A 29 -2.45 -0.29 -1.74
CA ARG A 29 -3.75 -0.97 -1.52
C ARG A 29 -3.68 -2.46 -1.85
N SER A 30 -3.02 -2.81 -2.96
CA SER A 30 -2.86 -4.20 -3.39
C SER A 30 -1.98 -5.01 -2.43
N ALA A 31 -0.94 -4.41 -1.87
CA ALA A 31 -0.04 -5.04 -0.91
C ALA A 31 -0.74 -5.29 0.43
N LEU A 32 -1.51 -4.31 0.92
CA LEU A 32 -2.32 -4.45 2.14
C LEU A 32 -3.36 -5.56 2.01
N LEU A 33 -4.08 -5.65 0.88
CA LEU A 33 -5.03 -6.74 0.62
C LEU A 33 -4.36 -8.12 0.63
N ARG A 34 -3.20 -8.25 -0.04
CA ARG A 34 -2.42 -9.49 -0.05
C ARG A 34 -1.95 -9.86 1.36
N TYR A 35 -1.50 -8.88 2.13
CA TYR A 35 -1.08 -9.10 3.51
C TYR A 35 -2.24 -9.56 4.40
N LEU A 36 -3.43 -8.98 4.27
CA LEU A 36 -4.63 -9.42 4.99
C LEU A 36 -4.99 -10.87 4.67
N ALA A 37 -4.92 -11.27 3.39
CA ALA A 37 -5.14 -12.67 2.99
C ALA A 37 -4.16 -13.62 3.69
N VAL A 38 -2.86 -13.30 3.67
CA VAL A 38 -1.84 -14.10 4.38
C VAL A 38 -2.11 -14.14 5.89
N ALA A 39 -2.42 -13.00 6.50
CA ALA A 39 -2.67 -12.92 7.94
C ALA A 39 -3.92 -13.66 8.39
N HIS A 40 -4.95 -13.73 7.54
CA HIS A 40 -6.20 -14.43 7.78
C HIS A 40 -6.05 -15.94 7.60
N TYR A 41 -5.59 -16.39 6.42
CA TYR A 41 -5.48 -17.82 6.10
C TYR A 41 -4.28 -18.49 6.79
N GLY A 42 -3.17 -17.78 6.96
CA GLY A 42 -1.97 -18.30 7.64
C GLY A 42 -2.16 -18.58 9.13
N ARG A 43 -3.23 -18.06 9.75
CA ARG A 43 -3.62 -18.36 11.14
C ARG A 43 -4.72 -19.43 11.27
N GLY A 44 -5.10 -20.09 10.17
CA GLY A 44 -6.17 -21.09 10.18
C GLY A 44 -7.57 -20.52 10.44
N ARG A 45 -7.79 -19.22 10.21
CA ARG A 45 -9.08 -18.53 10.47
C ARG A 45 -10.09 -18.63 9.32
N GLY A 46 -9.83 -19.51 8.36
CA GLY A 46 -10.70 -19.83 7.24
C GLY A 46 -10.05 -20.90 6.37
N ALA A 47 -10.87 -21.68 5.67
CA ALA A 47 -10.35 -22.49 4.57
C ALA A 47 -9.93 -21.54 3.45
N TYR A 48 -8.70 -21.66 2.95
CA TYR A 48 -8.30 -20.96 1.75
C TYR A 48 -9.23 -21.39 0.61
N ALA A 49 -9.96 -20.44 0.06
CA ALA A 49 -10.74 -20.62 -1.15
C ALA A 49 -10.10 -19.74 -2.23
N ASP A 50 -9.84 -20.32 -3.40
CA ASP A 50 -9.34 -19.60 -4.58
C ASP A 50 -10.44 -18.67 -5.12
N SER A 51 -10.63 -17.58 -4.40
CA SER A 51 -11.69 -16.60 -4.57
C SER A 51 -11.11 -15.22 -4.30
N GLU A 52 -11.72 -14.21 -4.93
CA GLU A 52 -11.31 -12.83 -4.71
C GLU A 52 -11.45 -12.45 -3.22
N ALA A 53 -10.55 -11.59 -2.73
CA ALA A 53 -10.63 -11.09 -1.36
C ALA A 53 -12.05 -10.53 -1.08
N PRO A 54 -12.64 -10.81 0.09
CA PRO A 54 -13.98 -10.34 0.41
C PRO A 54 -14.16 -8.85 0.15
N ALA A 55 -15.29 -8.45 -0.44
CA ALA A 55 -15.54 -7.06 -0.83
C ALA A 55 -15.30 -6.06 0.33
N PHE A 56 -15.71 -6.43 1.55
CA PHE A 56 -15.52 -5.59 2.72
C PHE A 56 -14.03 -5.35 3.09
N TRP A 57 -13.09 -6.22 2.70
CA TRP A 57 -11.66 -5.94 2.87
C TRP A 57 -11.18 -4.83 1.93
N LYS A 58 -11.67 -4.82 0.68
CA LYS A 58 -11.33 -3.78 -0.29
C LYS A 58 -11.79 -2.41 0.21
N ASP A 59 -13.01 -2.34 0.75
CA ASP A 59 -13.57 -1.11 1.31
C ASP A 59 -12.78 -0.61 2.52
N GLN A 60 -12.41 -1.53 3.43
CA GLN A 60 -11.63 -1.18 4.61
C GLN A 60 -10.21 -0.71 4.25
N VAL A 61 -9.56 -1.36 3.28
CA VAL A 61 -8.25 -0.94 2.77
C VAL A 61 -8.33 0.41 2.07
N ALA A 62 -9.36 0.63 1.24
CA ALA A 62 -9.58 1.92 0.59
C ALA A 62 -9.76 3.03 1.64
N ARG A 63 -10.60 2.80 2.65
CA ARG A 63 -10.82 3.74 3.75
C ARG A 63 -9.55 4.05 4.53
N ALA A 64 -8.81 3.03 4.97
CA ALA A 64 -7.57 3.23 5.72
C ALA A 64 -6.50 3.96 4.89
N PHE A 65 -6.45 3.70 3.57
CA PHE A 65 -5.58 4.44 2.67
C PHE A 65 -6.00 5.91 2.56
N GLU A 66 -7.28 6.20 2.33
CA GLU A 66 -7.76 7.58 2.17
C GLU A 66 -7.58 8.40 3.45
N GLU A 67 -7.77 7.79 4.63
CA GLU A 67 -7.49 8.42 5.93
C GLU A 67 -6.00 8.82 6.10
N ARG A 68 -5.08 8.15 5.39
CA ARG A 68 -3.63 8.38 5.41
C ARG A 68 -3.09 8.98 4.11
N ARG A 69 -3.95 9.33 3.16
CA ARG A 69 -3.56 9.82 1.82
C ARG A 69 -2.54 10.96 1.89
N PRO A 70 -2.73 12.01 2.72
CA PRO A 70 -1.75 13.11 2.81
C PRO A 70 -0.35 12.64 3.23
N SER A 71 -0.26 11.62 4.10
CA SER A 71 1.00 11.06 4.56
C SER A 71 1.70 10.25 3.45
N PHE A 72 0.96 9.47 2.67
CA PHE A 72 1.52 8.77 1.50
C PHE A 72 1.98 9.76 0.43
N GLU A 73 1.20 10.80 0.14
CA GLU A 73 1.56 11.86 -0.80
C GLU A 73 2.87 12.56 -0.38
N ALA A 74 2.99 12.93 0.89
CA ALA A 74 4.23 13.50 1.43
C ALA A 74 5.41 12.55 1.31
N LEU A 75 5.22 11.26 1.60
CA LEU A 75 6.27 10.23 1.46
C LEU A 75 6.75 10.13 0.00
N TRP A 76 5.84 10.11 -0.98
CA TRP A 76 6.19 10.06 -2.40
C TRP A 76 6.96 11.29 -2.87
N GLU A 77 6.59 12.48 -2.39
CA GLU A 77 7.33 13.71 -2.68
C GLU A 77 8.72 13.70 -2.04
N ASN A 78 8.83 13.35 -0.76
CA ASN A 78 10.10 13.27 -0.05
C ASN A 78 11.07 12.25 -0.68
N ALA A 79 10.58 11.08 -1.08
CA ALA A 79 11.37 10.06 -1.75
C ALA A 79 11.91 10.56 -3.10
N ARG A 80 11.12 11.35 -3.85
CA ARG A 80 11.56 11.93 -5.12
C ARG A 80 12.58 13.05 -4.94
N GLN A 81 12.46 13.84 -3.88
CA GLN A 81 13.34 14.99 -3.64
C GLN A 81 14.68 14.60 -3.01
N SER A 82 14.68 13.65 -2.06
CA SER A 82 15.89 13.24 -1.35
C SER A 82 16.82 12.38 -2.20
N GLY A 83 16.27 11.54 -3.08
CA GLY A 83 17.04 10.50 -3.79
C GLY A 83 17.58 9.40 -2.86
N ASP A 84 17.22 9.42 -1.57
CA ASP A 84 17.64 8.44 -0.58
C ASP A 84 16.65 7.28 -0.56
N ALA A 85 16.95 6.26 -1.37
CA ALA A 85 16.12 5.07 -1.50
C ALA A 85 16.02 4.27 -0.20
N ALA A 86 17.08 4.22 0.61
CA ALA A 86 17.08 3.47 1.86
C ALA A 86 16.16 4.12 2.88
N ARG A 87 16.25 5.44 3.02
CA ARG A 87 15.35 6.19 3.90
C ARG A 87 13.89 6.08 3.46
N ALA A 88 13.62 6.22 2.15
CA ALA A 88 12.28 6.09 1.61
C ALA A 88 11.69 4.69 1.81
N GLU A 89 12.52 3.64 1.73
CA GLU A 89 12.10 2.26 2.03
C GLU A 89 11.70 2.11 3.49
N ASP A 90 12.51 2.62 4.42
CA ASP A 90 12.24 2.54 5.86
C ASP A 90 10.94 3.28 6.22
N ASP A 91 10.77 4.51 5.73
CA ASP A 91 9.57 5.31 5.96
C ASP A 91 8.31 4.61 5.38
N LEU A 92 8.43 4.00 4.18
CA LEU A 92 7.32 3.27 3.56
C LEU A 92 6.98 2.00 4.32
N ARG A 93 7.99 1.26 4.79
CA ARG A 93 7.82 0.05 5.60
C ARG A 93 7.08 0.37 6.89
N GLU A 94 7.43 1.46 7.57
CA GLU A 94 6.76 1.92 8.78
C GLU A 94 5.29 2.27 8.49
N MET A 95 5.03 3.09 7.48
CA MET A 95 3.68 3.50 7.09
C MET A 95 2.79 2.30 6.72
N LEU A 96 3.32 1.33 5.97
CA LEU A 96 2.62 0.09 5.63
C LEU A 96 2.33 -0.77 6.86
N ALA A 97 3.31 -0.89 7.76
CA ALA A 97 3.15 -1.69 8.98
C ALA A 97 2.08 -1.10 9.91
N GLU A 98 2.06 0.21 10.11
CA GLU A 98 1.02 0.90 10.88
C GLU A 98 -0.37 0.70 10.26
N THR A 99 -0.49 0.96 8.96
CA THR A 99 -1.76 0.81 8.25
C THR A 99 -2.27 -0.63 8.31
N ALA A 100 -1.38 -1.62 8.18
CA ALA A 100 -1.72 -3.03 8.30
C ALA A 100 -2.16 -3.42 9.71
N ARG A 101 -1.50 -2.91 10.76
CA ARG A 101 -1.92 -3.15 12.16
C ARG A 101 -3.30 -2.58 12.43
N GLU A 102 -3.54 -1.34 12.03
CA GLU A 102 -4.83 -0.67 12.14
C GLU A 102 -5.95 -1.44 11.43
N LEU A 103 -5.70 -1.91 10.20
CA LEU A 103 -6.63 -2.76 9.46
C LEU A 103 -6.92 -4.07 10.20
N LEU A 104 -5.89 -4.73 10.73
CA LEU A 104 -6.06 -5.97 11.48
C LEU A 104 -6.86 -5.75 12.76
N ASP A 105 -6.63 -4.66 13.49
CA ASP A 105 -7.39 -4.33 14.70
C ASP A 105 -8.86 -4.02 14.39
N ARG A 106 -9.14 -3.31 13.29
CA ARG A 106 -10.51 -3.05 12.80
C ARG A 106 -11.24 -4.32 12.37
N LEU A 107 -10.55 -5.22 11.67
CA LEU A 107 -11.15 -6.44 11.09
C LEU A 107 -11.22 -7.61 12.08
N TYR A 108 -10.29 -7.66 13.04
CA TYR A 108 -10.16 -8.74 14.01
C TYR A 108 -9.89 -8.18 15.40
N PRO A 109 -10.83 -7.41 15.98
CA PRO A 109 -10.65 -6.85 17.31
C PRO A 109 -10.32 -7.97 18.29
N ARG A 110 -9.26 -7.79 19.08
CA ARG A 110 -8.96 -8.72 20.17
C ARG A 110 -10.19 -8.74 21.08
N LYS A 111 -10.84 -9.89 21.20
CA LYS A 111 -11.82 -10.08 22.27
C LYS A 111 -11.09 -9.80 23.57
N GLY A 112 -11.54 -8.79 24.32
CA GLY A 112 -10.98 -8.46 25.62
C GLY A 112 -10.88 -9.72 26.48
N ILE A 113 -9.72 -9.90 27.10
CA ILE A 113 -9.52 -10.83 28.21
C ILE A 113 -10.09 -10.16 29.45
#